data_AF-A0A0R3N9F3-F1
#
_entry.id   AF-A0A0R3N9F3-F1
#
_cell.length_a   1.000
_cell.length_b   1.000
_cell.length_c   1.000
_cell.angle_alpha   90.00
_cell.angle_beta   90.00
_cell.angle_gamma   90.00
#
_symmetry.space_group_name_H-M   'P 1'
#
loop_
_entity.id
_entity.type
_entity.pdbx_description
1 polymer ?
#
loop_
_entity_poly.entity_id
_entity_poly.type
_entity_poly.pdbx_seq_one_letter_code
_entity_poly.pdbx_strand_id
1 'polypeptide(L)'
;MSQKSGEHTGRQSFTDKQGRYLAFIYVYSHMFGRPPAETDMQRHFRVSPPSVHQTVVTLERNGLIRRQPGVARSIELLVPPEALPILEWLEINPPKSL
;
A
#
# COMPACT_ATOMS: atom_id res chain seq x y z
N MET A 1 -15.25 7.06 -21.94
CA MET A 1 -14.56 6.72 -20.67
C MET A 1 -13.78 7.95 -20.25
N SER A 2 -14.28 8.69 -19.27
CA SER A 2 -13.72 9.98 -18.88
C SER A 2 -12.47 9.79 -18.03
N GLN A 3 -11.33 10.21 -18.57
CA GLN A 3 -10.12 10.51 -17.82
C GLN A 3 -10.32 11.88 -17.14
N LYS A 4 -10.13 11.98 -15.83
CA LYS A 4 -9.93 13.25 -15.13
C LYS A 4 -8.81 13.14 -14.10
N SER A 5 -7.69 13.74 -14.51
CA SER A 5 -6.79 14.64 -13.79
C SER A 5 -6.53 14.42 -12.29
N GLY A 6 -5.27 14.08 -12.01
CA GLY A 6 -4.56 14.28 -10.75
C GLY A 6 -3.07 14.07 -11.01
N GLU A 7 -2.40 15.11 -11.52
CA GLU A 7 -0.96 15.13 -11.81
C GLU A 7 -0.13 14.81 -10.56
N HIS A 8 0.71 13.78 -10.62
CA HIS A 8 1.93 13.72 -9.80
C HIS A 8 3.06 13.16 -10.65
N THR A 9 3.99 14.05 -10.95
CA THR A 9 5.23 13.89 -11.70
C THR A 9 5.98 12.62 -11.31
N GLY A 10 6.18 11.70 -12.26
CA GLY A 10 7.07 10.53 -12.15
C GLY A 10 6.54 9.31 -11.39
N ARG A 11 5.24 9.23 -11.08
CA ARG A 11 4.64 8.16 -10.27
C ARG A 11 4.88 6.76 -10.85
N GLN A 12 5.52 5.87 -10.05
CA GLN A 12 5.29 4.44 -10.18
C GLN A 12 3.78 4.19 -10.16
N SER A 13 3.24 3.71 -11.28
CA SER A 13 1.83 3.39 -11.41
C SER A 13 1.53 2.10 -10.65
N PHE A 14 0.57 2.14 -9.73
CA PHE A 14 0.01 0.96 -9.08
C PHE A 14 -1.50 0.97 -9.21
N THR A 15 -2.12 -0.20 -9.14
CA THR A 15 -3.59 -0.33 -9.18
C THR A 15 -4.21 0.12 -7.86
N ASP A 16 -5.51 0.41 -7.85
CA ASP A 16 -6.24 0.81 -6.62
C ASP A 16 -6.04 -0.20 -5.48
N LYS A 17 -6.08 -1.50 -5.79
CA LYS A 17 -5.83 -2.56 -4.81
C LYS A 17 -4.40 -2.49 -4.25
N GLN A 18 -3.41 -2.28 -5.11
CA GLN A 18 -2.02 -2.14 -4.68
C GLN A 18 -1.83 -0.88 -3.82
N GLY A 19 -2.44 0.25 -4.23
CA GLY A 19 -2.44 1.49 -3.47
C GLY A 19 -2.98 1.33 -2.05
N ARG A 20 -4.09 0.60 -1.89
CA ARG A 20 -4.65 0.30 -0.55
C ARG A 20 -3.71 -0.52 0.32
N TYR A 21 -2.99 -1.48 -0.25
CA TYR A 21 -1.98 -2.25 0.50
C TYR A 21 -0.78 -1.39 0.88
N LEU A 22 -0.28 -0.56 -0.03
CA LEU A 22 0.84 0.35 0.23
C LEU A 22 0.49 1.39 1.31
N ALA A 23 -0.72 1.97 1.24
CA ALA A 23 -1.24 2.87 2.25
C ALA A 23 -1.35 2.19 3.62
N PHE A 24 -1.88 0.96 3.68
CA PHE A 24 -1.94 0.17 4.91
C PHE A 24 -0.55 -0.08 5.50
N ILE A 25 0.42 -0.49 4.68
CA ILE A 25 1.81 -0.72 5.13
C ILE A 25 2.40 0.56 5.72
N TYR A 26 2.20 1.70 5.07
CA TYR A 26 2.69 3.00 5.55
C TYR A 26 2.07 3.37 6.90
N VAL A 27 0.73 3.38 6.98
CA VAL A 27 0.01 3.79 8.20
C VAL A 27 0.32 2.83 9.35
N TYR A 28 0.32 1.53 9.11
CA TYR A 28 0.69 0.54 10.12
C TYR A 28 2.11 0.79 10.65
N SER A 29 3.07 1.03 9.75
CA SER A 29 4.45 1.31 10.14
C SER A 29 4.56 2.58 10.97
N HIS A 30 3.82 3.63 10.59
CA HIS A 30 3.78 4.89 11.31
C HIS A 30 3.17 4.74 12.72
N MET A 31 2.07 3.99 12.85
CA MET A 31 1.37 3.79 14.13
C MET A 31 2.09 2.84 15.08
N PHE A 32 2.71 1.78 14.57
CA PHE A 32 3.27 0.70 15.39
C PHE A 32 4.81 0.65 15.40
N GLY A 33 5.48 1.56 14.69
CA GLY A 33 6.95 1.64 14.63
C GLY A 33 7.62 0.46 13.91
N ARG A 34 6.84 -0.38 13.21
CA ARG A 34 7.33 -1.56 12.48
C ARG A 34 6.38 -1.92 11.33
N PRO A 35 6.87 -2.51 10.23
CA PRO A 35 6.00 -2.92 9.14
C PRO A 35 5.08 -4.09 9.53
N PRO A 36 3.92 -4.23 8.86
CA PRO A 36 3.01 -5.34 9.11
C PRO A 36 3.61 -6.68 8.67
N ALA A 37 3.18 -7.76 9.33
CA ALA A 37 3.33 -9.10 8.80
C ALA A 37 2.21 -9.41 7.79
N GLU A 38 2.38 -10.47 6.98
CA GLU A 38 1.30 -10.97 6.11
C GLU A 38 0.01 -11.28 6.87
N THR A 39 0.11 -11.80 8.10
CA THR A 39 -1.06 -12.07 8.95
C THR A 39 -1.81 -10.80 9.38
N ASP A 40 -1.11 -9.68 9.58
CA ASP A 40 -1.75 -8.41 9.91
C ASP A 40 -2.60 -7.93 8.72
N MET A 41 -2.05 -8.04 7.50
CA MET A 41 -2.75 -7.73 6.26
C MET A 41 -3.93 -8.70 5.99
N GLN A 42 -3.77 -10.01 6.25
CA GLN A 42 -4.87 -10.98 6.13
C GLN A 42 -6.05 -10.59 7.01
N ARG A 43 -5.79 -10.26 8.29
CA ARG A 43 -6.83 -9.88 9.25
C ARG A 43 -7.52 -8.59 8.84
N HIS A 44 -6.75 -7.59 8.42
CA HIS A 44 -7.29 -6.29 8.03
C HIS A 44 -8.13 -6.38 6.75
N PHE A 45 -7.58 -6.97 5.68
CA PHE A 45 -8.27 -7.07 4.38
C PHE A 45 -9.25 -8.25 4.28
N ARG A 46 -9.31 -9.12 5.30
CA ARG A 46 -10.15 -10.32 5.34
C ARG A 46 -9.95 -11.22 4.11
N VAL A 47 -8.69 -11.43 3.74
CA VAL A 47 -8.29 -12.27 2.60
C VAL A 47 -7.61 -13.56 3.06
N SER A 48 -7.61 -14.57 2.20
CA SER A 48 -6.91 -15.83 2.48
C SER A 48 -5.38 -15.65 2.51
N PRO A 49 -4.64 -16.53 3.23
CA PRO A 49 -3.17 -16.49 3.24
C PRO A 49 -2.52 -16.54 1.85
N PRO A 50 -2.96 -17.38 0.90
CA PRO A 50 -2.42 -17.35 -0.46
C PRO A 50 -2.65 -16.00 -1.17
N SER A 51 -3.80 -15.36 -0.94
CA SER A 51 -4.15 -14.09 -1.60
C SER A 51 -3.28 -12.93 -1.12
N VAL A 52 -3.03 -12.84 0.20
CA VAL A 52 -2.14 -11.81 0.73
C VAL A 52 -0.72 -12.03 0.22
N HIS A 53 -0.27 -13.29 0.21
CA HIS A 53 1.09 -13.65 -0.21
C HIS A 53 1.32 -13.26 -1.67
N GLN A 54 0.38 -13.60 -2.56
CA GLN A 54 0.46 -13.20 -3.96
C GLN A 54 0.44 -11.68 -4.14
N THR A 55 -0.34 -10.95 -3.33
CA THR A 55 -0.35 -9.49 -3.37
C THR A 55 1.02 -8.92 -2.98
N VAL A 56 1.62 -9.40 -1.89
CA VAL A 56 2.97 -8.98 -1.45
C VAL A 56 4.02 -9.30 -2.50
N VAL A 57 4.01 -10.52 -3.07
CA VAL A 57 4.92 -10.91 -4.16
C VAL A 57 4.74 -10.01 -5.39
N THR A 58 3.51 -9.63 -5.71
CA THR A 58 3.23 -8.73 -6.85
C THR A 58 3.76 -7.33 -6.59
N LEU A 59 3.59 -6.79 -5.37
CA LEU A 59 4.14 -5.49 -4.99
C LEU A 59 5.68 -5.46 -5.08
N GLU A 60 6.33 -6.54 -4.63
CA GLU A 60 7.78 -6.71 -4.71
C GLU A 60 8.26 -6.79 -6.17
N ARG A 61 7.60 -7.62 -7.00
CA ARG A 61 7.90 -7.71 -8.44
C ARG A 61 7.73 -6.40 -9.19
N ASN A 62 6.78 -5.58 -8.78
CA ASN A 62 6.54 -4.25 -9.36
C ASN A 62 7.51 -3.19 -8.83
N GLY A 63 8.44 -3.53 -7.94
CA GLY A 63 9.39 -2.59 -7.35
C GLY A 63 8.75 -1.57 -6.41
N LEU A 64 7.56 -1.86 -5.89
CA LEU A 64 6.82 -0.96 -4.99
C LEU A 64 7.21 -1.18 -3.52
N ILE A 65 7.71 -2.37 -3.21
CA ILE A 65 8.28 -2.76 -1.91
C ILE A 65 9.54 -3.59 -2.10
N ARG A 66 10.34 -3.70 -1.05
CA ARG A 66 11.33 -4.78 -0.85
C ARG A 66 11.01 -5.57 0.41
N ARG A 67 11.43 -6.83 0.48
CA ARG A 67 11.33 -7.66 1.69
C ARG A 67 12.41 -8.72 1.75
N GLN A 68 12.53 -9.38 2.90
CA GLN A 68 13.34 -10.58 3.07
C GLN A 68 12.41 -11.82 3.08
N PRO A 69 12.57 -12.77 2.13
CA PRO A 69 11.79 -14.00 2.13
C PRO A 69 11.90 -14.78 3.44
N GLY A 70 10.77 -15.24 3.98
CA GLY A 70 10.73 -16.00 5.25
C GLY A 70 10.90 -15.17 6.53
N VAL A 71 11.23 -13.88 6.42
CA VAL A 71 11.41 -13.00 7.57
C VAL A 71 10.14 -12.16 7.77
N ALA A 72 9.45 -12.38 8.88
CA ALA A 72 8.29 -11.58 9.24
C ALA A 72 8.69 -10.12 9.46
N ARG A 73 7.80 -9.18 9.09
CA ARG A 73 8.00 -7.73 9.31
C ARG A 73 9.29 -7.18 8.68
N SER A 74 9.62 -7.67 7.49
CA SER A 74 10.78 -7.21 6.69
C SER A 74 10.38 -6.32 5.51
N ILE A 75 9.09 -5.98 5.37
CA ILE A 75 8.60 -5.17 4.26
C ILE A 75 9.10 -3.73 4.41
N GLU A 76 9.64 -3.18 3.33
CA GLU A 76 9.99 -1.77 3.21
C GLU A 76 9.36 -1.18 1.95
N LEU A 77 8.79 0.03 2.07
CA LEU A 77 8.20 0.75 0.95
C LEU A 77 9.29 1.38 0.08
N LEU A 78 9.16 1.23 -1.24
CA LEU A 78 10.03 1.87 -2.23
C LEU A 78 9.33 3.04 -2.93
N VAL A 79 8.09 3.32 -2.55
CA VAL A 79 7.28 4.42 -3.04
C VAL A 79 7.31 5.60 -2.06
N PRO A 80 7.37 6.84 -2.55
CA PRO A 80 7.33 8.02 -1.69
C PRO A 80 5.93 8.17 -1.04
N PRO A 81 5.83 8.61 0.22
CA PRO A 81 4.54 8.76 0.92
C PRO A 81 3.52 9.63 0.19
N GLU A 82 3.97 10.64 -0.56
CA GLU A 82 3.14 11.57 -1.34
C GLU A 82 2.44 10.90 -2.52
N ALA A 83 2.93 9.73 -2.95
CA ALA A 83 2.27 8.94 -3.97
C ALA A 83 1.15 8.05 -3.39
N LEU A 84 1.13 7.81 -2.08
CA LEU A 84 0.22 6.86 -1.46
C LEU A 84 -1.21 7.42 -1.31
N PRO A 85 -2.26 6.63 -1.60
CA PRO A 85 -3.64 7.05 -1.43
C PRO A 85 -4.09 6.94 0.04
N ILE A 86 -3.37 7.59 0.97
CA ILE A 86 -3.61 7.46 2.42
C ILE A 86 -5.00 7.98 2.81
N LEU A 87 -5.40 9.13 2.28
CA LEU A 87 -6.70 9.75 2.62
C LEU A 87 -7.86 8.91 2.09
N GLU A 88 -7.75 8.44 0.85
CA GLU A 88 -8.73 7.52 0.26
C GLU A 88 -8.82 6.22 1.05
N TRP A 89 -7.68 5.66 1.47
CA TRP A 89 -7.64 4.46 2.30
C TRP A 89 -8.27 4.66 3.69
N LEU A 90 -8.08 5.84 4.29
CA LEU A 90 -8.72 6.22 5.55
C LEU A 90 -10.22 6.54 5.41
N GLU A 91 -10.77 6.48 4.19
CA GLU A 91 -12.13 6.95 3.87
C GLU A 91 -12.36 8.42 4.30
N ILE A 92 -11.28 9.19 4.41
CA ILE A 92 -11.32 10.62 4.72
C ILE A 92 -11.44 11.35 3.39
N ASN A 93 -12.62 11.90 3.12
CA ASN A 93 -12.79 12.84 2.03
C ASN A 93 -11.90 14.06 2.31
N PRO A 94 -10.91 14.37 1.45
CA PRO A 94 -10.20 15.63 1.60
C PRO A 94 -11.22 16.76 1.53
N PRO A 95 -11.10 17.80 2.39
CA PRO A 95 -11.96 18.97 2.27
C PRO A 95 -11.89 19.45 0.82
N LYS A 96 -13.05 19.64 0.18
CA LYS A 96 -13.10 20.27 -1.13
C LYS A 96 -12.34 21.57 -1.01
N SER A 97 -11.27 21.73 -1.78
CA SER A 97 -10.63 23.04 -1.95
C SER A 97 -11.72 24.03 -2.33
N LEU A 98 -11.88 25.06 -1.48
CA LEU A 98 -12.79 26.19 -1.70
C LEU A 98 -12.35 27.01 -2.90
#